data_AF-A0A8T5FBC5-F1
#
_entry.id   AF-A0A8T5FBC5-F1
#
_cell.length_a   1.000
_cell.length_b   1.000
_cell.length_c   1.000
_cell.angle_alpha   90.00
_cell.angle_beta   90.00
_cell.angle_gamma   90.00
#
_symmetry.space_group_name_H-M   'P 1'
#
loop_
_entity.id
_entity.type
_entity.pdbx_description
1 polymer ?
#
loop_
_entity_poly.entity_id
_entity_poly.type
_entity_poly.pdbx_seq_one_letter_code
_entity_poly.pdbx_strand_id
1 'polypeptide(L)'
;MVFDPKLEQVNVKRLMIYSLIPIVSIYAMWRIQKFWKITLILIPFAIVDRLLTAAMTQNPSSEIGPLDFISLFFLGISIIVTVLLVKHYAGKYNEKIMNGKFN
;
A
#
# COMPACT_ATOMS: atom_id res chain seq x y z
N MET A 1 -10.20 -7.69 -18.94
CA MET A 1 -8.94 -8.28 -18.42
C MET A 1 -7.93 -8.21 -19.56
N VAL A 2 -7.19 -7.11 -19.73
CA VAL A 2 -6.40 -6.88 -20.98
C VAL A 2 -4.90 -6.65 -20.72
N PHE A 3 -4.48 -6.55 -19.46
CA PHE A 3 -3.06 -6.55 -19.08
C PHE A 3 -2.93 -7.27 -17.73
N ASP A 4 -3.14 -8.59 -17.73
CA ASP A 4 -2.72 -9.40 -16.59
C ASP A 4 -1.23 -9.73 -16.77
N PRO A 5 -0.38 -9.48 -15.76
CA PRO A 5 1.04 -9.75 -15.87
C PRO A 5 1.28 -11.26 -15.94
N LYS A 6 2.33 -11.68 -16.66
CA LYS A 6 2.71 -13.10 -16.81
C LYS A 6 2.75 -13.80 -15.45
N LEU A 7 2.15 -14.98 -15.33
CA LEU A 7 2.11 -15.74 -14.08
C LEU A 7 3.49 -16.36 -13.79
N GLU A 8 4.36 -15.61 -13.13
CA GLU A 8 5.74 -16.00 -12.80
C GLU A 8 6.06 -15.60 -11.36
N GLN A 9 6.92 -16.37 -10.70
CA GLN A 9 7.31 -16.08 -9.33
C GLN A 9 7.91 -14.68 -9.21
N VAL A 10 7.54 -13.98 -8.15
CA VAL A 10 7.99 -12.62 -7.87
C VAL A 10 8.99 -12.61 -6.73
N ASN A 11 10.00 -11.76 -6.83
CA ASN A 11 10.91 -11.52 -5.72
C ASN A 11 10.20 -10.65 -4.65
N VAL A 12 9.85 -11.26 -3.52
CA VAL A 12 9.14 -10.61 -2.41
C VAL A 12 9.91 -9.40 -1.88
N LYS A 13 11.24 -9.51 -1.70
CA LYS A 13 12.06 -8.40 -1.20
C LYS A 13 12.03 -7.21 -2.16
N ARG A 14 12.09 -7.47 -3.47
CA ARG A 14 12.03 -6.42 -4.50
C ARG A 14 10.67 -5.72 -4.50
N LEU A 15 9.58 -6.48 -4.38
CA LEU A 15 8.23 -5.93 -4.29
C LEU A 15 8.01 -5.09 -3.04
N MET A 16 8.58 -5.48 -1.90
CA MET A 16 8.53 -4.66 -0.68
C MET A 16 9.21 -3.30 -0.90
N ILE A 17 10.38 -3.26 -1.53
CA ILE A 17 11.07 -1.99 -1.86
C ILE A 17 10.22 -1.15 -2.81
N TYR A 18 9.65 -1.78 -3.84
CA TYR A 18 8.77 -1.11 -4.80
C TYR A 18 7.51 -0.53 -4.15
N SER A 19 7.00 -1.18 -3.10
CA SER A 19 5.83 -0.70 -2.36
C SER A 19 6.06 0.61 -1.61
N LEU A 20 7.31 0.95 -1.31
CA LEU A 20 7.68 2.21 -0.65
C LEU A 20 7.65 3.40 -1.62
N ILE A 21 7.74 3.16 -2.92
CA ILE A 21 7.75 4.22 -3.94
C ILE A 21 6.34 4.31 -4.54
N PRO A 22 5.61 5.44 -4.39
CA PRO A 22 4.19 5.51 -4.75
C PRO A 22 3.86 4.99 -6.16
N ILE A 23 4.63 5.41 -7.16
CA ILE A 23 4.42 5.00 -8.56
C ILE A 23 4.72 3.51 -8.76
N VAL A 24 5.81 3.01 -8.15
CA VAL A 24 6.24 1.61 -8.30
C VAL A 24 5.40 0.68 -7.41
N SER A 25 4.73 1.21 -6.40
CA SER A 25 3.82 0.48 -5.53
C SER A 25 2.61 -0.05 -6.32
N ILE A 26 2.11 0.75 -7.27
CA ILE A 26 1.03 0.35 -8.18
C ILE A 26 1.49 -0.84 -9.02
N TYR A 27 2.70 -0.78 -9.59
CA TYR A 27 3.29 -1.89 -10.33
C TYR A 27 3.43 -3.15 -9.44
N ALA A 28 3.91 -2.99 -8.21
CA ALA A 28 4.06 -4.10 -7.28
C ALA A 28 2.73 -4.79 -6.95
N MET A 29 1.69 -4.00 -6.70
CA MET A 29 0.34 -4.46 -6.39
C MET A 29 -0.38 -5.06 -7.61
N TRP A 30 -0.14 -4.50 -8.80
CA TRP A 30 -0.61 -5.03 -10.07
C TRP A 30 0.06 -6.36 -10.41
N ARG A 31 1.38 -6.48 -10.20
CA ARG A 31 2.17 -7.70 -10.48
C ARG A 31 1.63 -8.93 -9.75
N ILE A 32 1.12 -8.74 -8.53
CA ILE A 32 0.55 -9.80 -7.67
C ILE A 32 -0.97 -9.94 -7.81
N GLN A 33 -1.61 -9.19 -8.71
CA GLN A 33 -3.07 -9.18 -8.94
C GLN A 33 -3.89 -8.98 -7.65
N LYS A 34 -3.38 -8.11 -6.75
CA LYS A 34 -4.04 -7.76 -5.47
C LYS A 34 -4.23 -6.27 -5.28
N PHE A 35 -3.99 -5.47 -6.33
CA PHE A 35 -4.24 -4.03 -6.36
C PHE A 35 -5.55 -3.64 -5.67
N TRP A 36 -6.69 -4.11 -6.19
CA TRP A 36 -7.99 -3.77 -5.62
C TRP A 36 -8.16 -4.15 -4.14
N LYS A 37 -7.58 -5.28 -3.70
CA LYS A 37 -7.67 -5.70 -2.29
C LYS A 37 -6.82 -4.82 -1.38
N ILE A 38 -5.59 -4.50 -1.80
CA ILE A 38 -4.68 -3.66 -1.04
C ILE A 38 -5.23 -2.24 -1.00
N THR A 39 -5.69 -1.69 -2.13
CA THR A 39 -6.34 -0.39 -2.19
C THR A 39 -7.55 -0.32 -1.26
N LEU A 40 -8.42 -1.34 -1.26
CA LEU A 40 -9.60 -1.36 -0.39
C LEU A 40 -9.24 -1.34 1.11
N ILE A 41 -8.15 -1.99 1.51
CA ILE A 41 -7.63 -1.96 2.88
C ILE A 41 -7.03 -0.59 3.23
N LEU A 42 -6.46 0.12 2.24
CA LEU A 42 -5.84 1.43 2.42
C LEU A 42 -6.81 2.61 2.33
N ILE A 43 -8.02 2.43 1.79
CA ILE A 43 -9.05 3.49 1.71
C ILE A 43 -9.34 4.15 3.08
N PRO A 44 -9.57 3.38 4.18
CA PRO A 44 -9.81 3.99 5.49
C PRO A 44 -8.66 4.88 5.95
N PHE A 45 -7.42 4.47 5.71
CA PHE A 45 -6.24 5.28 6.04
C PHE A 45 -6.20 6.59 5.24
N ALA A 46 -6.52 6.53 3.94
CA ALA A 46 -6.59 7.72 3.09
C ALA A 46 -7.73 8.68 3.51
N ILE A 47 -8.87 8.16 3.95
CA ILE A 47 -9.97 8.99 4.46
C ILE A 47 -9.56 9.71 5.74
N VAL A 48 -8.96 8.98 6.70
CA VAL A 48 -8.49 9.57 7.97
C VAL A 48 -7.43 10.65 7.72
N ASP A 49 -6.46 10.38 6.84
CA ASP A 49 -5.42 11.33 6.47
C ASP A 49 -5.99 12.62 5.83
N ARG A 50 -6.98 12.47 4.93
CA ARG A 50 -7.66 13.62 4.30
C ARG A 50 -8.49 14.44 5.29
N LEU A 51 -9.15 13.79 6.25
CA LEU A 51 -9.88 14.48 7.31
C LEU A 51 -8.95 15.26 8.23
N LEU A 52 -7.82 14.65 8.64
CA LEU A 52 -6.79 15.32 9.43
C LEU A 52 -6.22 16.53 8.70
N THR A 53 -5.87 16.35 7.41
CA THR A 53 -5.36 17.43 6.57
C THR A 53 -6.38 18.57 6.42
N ALA A 54 -7.65 18.26 6.19
CA ALA A 54 -8.70 19.26 6.08
C ALA A 54 -8.88 20.06 7.39
N ALA A 55 -8.84 19.39 8.54
CA ALA A 55 -8.91 20.04 9.85
C ALA A 55 -7.73 20.98 10.10
N MET A 56 -6.52 20.62 9.64
CA MET A 56 -5.34 21.48 9.75
C MET A 56 -5.43 22.72 8.86
N THR A 57 -5.92 22.59 7.62
CA THR A 57 -6.00 23.72 6.68
C THR A 57 -6.97 24.83 7.11
N GLN A 58 -7.86 24.57 8.07
CA GLN A 58 -8.79 25.57 8.60
C GLN A 58 -8.15 26.51 9.64
N ASN A 59 -6.97 26.18 10.20
CA ASN A 59 -6.24 27.02 11.16
C ASN A 59 -4.82 27.30 10.66
N PRO A 60 -4.62 28.30 9.77
CA PRO A 60 -3.33 28.58 9.14
C PRO A 60 -2.32 29.31 10.04
N SER A 61 -2.64 29.57 11.32
CA SER A 61 -1.68 30.13 12.29
C SER A 61 -0.67 29.07 12.69
N SER A 62 0.45 29.09 11.99
CA SER A 62 1.46 28.05 11.83
C SER A 62 2.41 27.88 13.03
N GLU A 63 2.07 26.96 13.92
CA GLU A 63 3.04 26.27 14.79
C GLU A 63 2.86 24.76 14.61
N ILE A 64 3.97 24.00 14.61
CA ILE A 64 3.92 22.53 14.55
C ILE A 64 3.13 22.04 15.76
N GLY A 65 1.93 21.56 15.50
CA GLY A 65 0.95 21.21 16.53
C GLY A 65 0.83 19.71 16.77
N PRO A 66 0.10 19.28 17.80
CA PRO A 66 -0.16 17.86 18.07
C PRO A 66 -0.76 17.10 16.87
N LEU A 67 -1.53 17.79 16.02
CA LEU A 67 -2.11 17.23 14.81
C LEU A 67 -1.04 16.82 13.78
N ASP A 68 0.06 17.56 13.66
CA ASP A 68 1.18 17.24 12.74
C ASP A 68 1.86 15.93 13.12
N PHE A 69 2.06 15.70 14.41
CA PHE A 69 2.59 14.44 14.93
C PHE A 69 1.62 13.27 14.70
N ILE A 70 0.32 13.50 14.83
CA ILE A 70 -0.70 12.48 14.53
C ILE A 70 -0.68 12.13 13.04
N SER A 71 -0.61 13.11 12.14
CA SER A 71 -0.50 12.86 10.70
C SER A 71 0.75 12.07 10.34
N LEU A 72 1.92 12.46 10.87
CA LEU A 72 3.18 11.72 10.69
C LEU A 72 3.11 10.27 11.20
N PHE A 73 2.47 10.07 12.36
CA PHE A 73 2.27 8.74 12.93
C PHE A 73 1.38 7.87 12.04
N PHE A 74 0.26 8.42 11.54
CA PHE A 74 -0.63 7.72 10.61
C PHE A 74 0.07 7.39 9.29
N LEU A 75 0.88 8.30 8.77
CA LEU A 75 1.72 8.06 7.59
C LEU A 75 2.69 6.91 7.84
N GLY A 76 3.38 6.89 8.97
CA GLY A 76 4.27 5.80 9.37
C GLY A 76 3.56 4.45 9.43
N ILE A 77 2.38 4.39 10.07
CA ILE A 77 1.55 3.18 10.11
C ILE A 77 1.15 2.74 8.69
N SER A 78 0.70 3.68 7.85
CA SER A 78 0.25 3.37 6.49
C SER A 78 1.34 2.70 5.65
N ILE A 79 2.60 3.15 5.80
CA ILE A 79 3.77 2.58 5.12
C ILE A 79 4.03 1.17 5.63
N ILE A 80 4.05 0.97 6.95
CA ILE A 80 4.28 -0.35 7.56
C ILE A 80 3.21 -1.35 7.10
N VAL A 81 1.93 -0.95 7.16
CA VAL A 81 0.80 -1.77 6.72
C VAL A 81 0.94 -2.13 5.25
N THR A 82 1.27 -1.17 4.38
CA THR A 82 1.46 -1.40 2.94
C THR A 82 2.55 -2.44 2.68
N VAL A 83 3.71 -2.30 3.33
CA VAL A 83 4.84 -3.24 3.18
C VAL A 83 4.45 -4.65 3.65
N LEU A 84 3.75 -4.77 4.78
CA LEU A 84 3.30 -6.05 5.31
C LEU A 84 2.27 -6.73 4.40
N LEU A 85 1.32 -5.97 3.85
CA LEU A 85 0.33 -6.47 2.90
C LEU A 85 1.02 -6.97 1.62
N VAL A 86 1.96 -6.19 1.06
CA VAL A 86 2.71 -6.60 -0.13
C VAL A 86 3.53 -7.85 0.14
N LYS A 87 4.22 -7.93 1.28
CA LYS A 87 4.95 -9.14 1.69
C LYS A 87 4.04 -10.36 1.76
N HIS A 88 2.89 -10.23 2.43
CA HIS A 88 1.92 -11.31 2.60
C HIS A 88 1.35 -11.79 1.26
N TYR A 89 0.89 -10.86 0.42
CA TYR A 89 0.27 -11.20 -0.85
C TYR A 89 1.27 -11.68 -1.90
N ALA A 90 2.50 -11.18 -1.90
CA ALA A 90 3.56 -11.69 -2.77
C ALA A 90 3.96 -13.12 -2.41
N GLY A 91 4.04 -13.44 -1.10
CA GLY A 91 4.28 -14.81 -0.62
C GLY A 91 3.18 -15.76 -1.08
N LYS A 92 1.90 -15.42 -0.82
CA LYS A 92 0.75 -16.21 -1.29
C LYS A 92 0.67 -16.34 -2.80
N TYR A 93 1.09 -15.32 -3.55
CA TYR A 93 1.13 -15.38 -5.01
C TYR A 93 2.15 -16.41 -5.50
N ASN A 94 3.36 -16.42 -4.92
CA ASN A 94 4.37 -17.43 -5.24
C ASN A 94 3.93 -18.85 -4.87
N GLU A 95 3.28 -19.03 -3.70
CA GLU A 95 2.71 -20.32 -3.29
C GLU A 95 1.66 -20.81 -4.29
N LYS A 96 0.81 -19.93 -4.83
CA LYS A 96 -0.18 -20.29 -5.85
C LYS A 96 0.47 -20.73 -7.16
N ILE A 97 1.55 -20.07 -7.57
CA ILE A 97 2.33 -20.45 -8.76
C ILE A 97 2.96 -21.83 -8.56
N MET A 98 3.62 -22.05 -7.42
CA MET A 98 4.26 -23.33 -7.12
C MET A 98 3.27 -24.49 -7.08
N ASN A 99 2.08 -24.26 -6.54
CA ASN A 99 1.05 -25.28 -6.40
C ASN A 99 0.15 -25.43 -7.64
N GLY A 100 0.39 -24.68 -8.71
CA GLY A 100 -0.45 -24.70 -9.93
C GLY A 100 -1.91 -24.26 -9.71
N LYS A 101 -2.22 -23.58 -8.59
CA LYS A 101 -3.60 -23.22 -8.20
C LYS A 101 -4.01 -21.83 -8.70
N PHE A 102 -3.93 -21.62 -10.01
CA PHE A 102 -4.68 -20.55 -10.68
C PHE A 102 -5.98 -21.14 -11.22
N ASN A 103 -6.96 -21.30 -10.33
CA ASN A 103 -8.36 -21.45 -10.74
C ASN A 103 -8.94 -20.07 -11.06
#